data_AF-A0A3M1IG87-F1
#
_entry.id   AF-A0A3M1IG87-F1
#
_cell.length_a   1.000
_cell.length_b   1.000
_cell.length_c   1.000
_cell.angle_alpha   90.00
_cell.angle_beta   90.00
_cell.angle_gamma   90.00
#
_symmetry.space_group_name_H-M   'P 1'
#
loop_
_entity.id
_entity.type
_entity.pdbx_description
1 polymer ?
#
loop_
_entity_poly.entity_id
_entity_poly.type
_entity_poly.pdbx_seq_one_letter_code
_entity_poly.pdbx_strand_id
1 'polypeptide(L)'
;MKTLAFIRRTGRILTPWLAGLSLAAASRDYPIRAVPFTDFRVQDTFWKPRLETNRLVTIPYAFEQCEKTGRIANFARAGGLEEGGFQGIYFNDSDVYKIIEGAAYALAQHPDPKLEAYVEGVIAKIAAAQEPDGYLYTARTLCGPDYQPPGGPERWSNIKDGHELYCAGHLYEAAVAWYEA
;
A
#
# COMPACT_ATOMS: atom_id res chain seq x y z
N MET A 1 7.87 -7.48 6.52
CA MET A 1 7.88 -6.76 5.21
C MET A 1 9.22 -6.72 4.45
N LYS A 2 10.29 -7.42 4.85
CA LYS A 2 11.49 -7.61 3.99
C LYS A 2 11.20 -8.30 2.65
N THR A 3 9.98 -8.83 2.48
CA THR A 3 9.51 -9.62 1.35
C THR A 3 9.00 -8.78 0.17
N LEU A 4 8.52 -7.54 0.36
CA LEU A 4 7.90 -6.76 -0.74
C LEU A 4 8.94 -6.17 -1.71
N ALA A 5 10.11 -5.75 -1.23
CA ALA A 5 11.17 -5.20 -2.08
C ALA A 5 11.94 -6.28 -2.88
N PHE A 6 11.83 -7.56 -2.49
CA PHE A 6 12.66 -8.62 -3.10
C PHE A 6 12.02 -9.28 -4.33
N ILE A 7 10.69 -9.21 -4.49
CA ILE A 7 10.02 -10.07 -5.48
C ILE A 7 10.02 -9.48 -6.90
N ARG A 8 10.03 -8.15 -7.08
CA ARG A 8 9.97 -7.56 -8.43
C ARG A 8 11.27 -7.67 -9.24
N ARG A 9 12.43 -7.83 -8.58
CA ARG A 9 13.76 -7.69 -9.22
C ARG A 9 14.46 -8.98 -9.65
N THR A 10 13.94 -10.16 -9.35
CA THR A 10 14.60 -11.43 -9.74
C THR A 10 13.77 -12.20 -10.76
N GLY A 11 13.83 -11.73 -12.00
CA GLY A 11 13.58 -12.61 -13.14
C GLY A 11 14.47 -13.86 -13.03
N ARG A 12 13.84 -15.02 -12.93
CA ARG A 12 14.38 -16.36 -13.24
C ARG A 12 15.82 -16.63 -12.76
N ILE A 13 15.95 -17.10 -11.52
CA ILE A 13 16.98 -18.10 -11.19
C ILE A 13 16.25 -19.35 -10.70
N LEU A 14 16.10 -20.31 -11.60
CA LEU A 14 15.60 -21.65 -11.34
C LEU A 14 16.70 -22.45 -10.62
N THR A 15 16.51 -22.72 -9.33
CA THR A 15 17.12 -23.88 -8.66
C THR A 15 16.03 -24.94 -8.45
N PRO A 16 16.16 -26.15 -9.02
CA PRO A 16 15.07 -27.11 -9.11
C PRO A 16 15.13 -28.12 -7.96
N TRP A 17 14.58 -27.80 -6.80
CA TRP A 17 14.27 -28.81 -5.79
C TRP A 17 13.02 -28.38 -5.02
N LEU A 18 11.86 -28.84 -5.48
CA LEU A 18 10.71 -29.17 -4.64
C LEU A 18 9.76 -30.03 -5.49
N ALA A 19 9.76 -31.31 -5.19
CA ALA A 19 8.86 -32.29 -5.76
C ALA A 19 7.41 -31.98 -5.37
N GLY A 20 6.53 -31.95 -6.37
CA GLY A 20 5.19 -32.53 -6.26
C GLY A 20 4.27 -32.00 -5.16
N LEU A 21 4.05 -30.69 -5.07
CA LEU A 21 2.76 -30.18 -4.66
C LEU A 21 1.97 -29.90 -5.92
N SER A 22 1.10 -30.83 -6.31
CA SER A 22 -0.02 -30.50 -7.17
C SER A 22 -0.78 -29.40 -6.45
N LEU A 23 -0.64 -28.17 -6.93
CA LEU A 23 -1.64 -27.13 -6.69
C LEU A 23 -2.92 -27.69 -7.28
N ALA A 24 -3.70 -28.39 -6.45
CA ALA A 24 -5.10 -28.62 -6.73
C ALA A 24 -5.64 -27.24 -7.07
N ALA A 25 -5.97 -27.03 -8.35
CA ALA A 25 -6.56 -25.79 -8.82
C ALA A 25 -7.73 -25.52 -7.88
N ALA A 26 -7.63 -24.46 -7.07
CA ALA A 26 -8.62 -24.13 -6.07
C ALA A 26 -10.01 -24.24 -6.72
N SER A 27 -10.94 -24.91 -6.04
CA SER A 27 -12.34 -24.97 -6.44
C SER A 27 -12.78 -23.56 -6.84
N ARG A 28 -13.26 -23.42 -8.07
CA ARG A 28 -13.50 -22.13 -8.71
C ARG A 28 -14.62 -21.39 -7.96
N ASP A 29 -14.31 -20.29 -7.26
CA ASP A 29 -15.25 -19.58 -6.38
C ASP A 29 -16.42 -18.90 -7.14
N TYR A 30 -16.14 -18.19 -8.23
CA TYR A 30 -17.16 -17.46 -9.00
C TYR A 30 -17.44 -18.09 -10.38
N PRO A 31 -18.71 -18.12 -10.84
CA PRO A 31 -19.09 -18.70 -12.13
C PRO A 31 -18.69 -17.84 -13.34
N ILE A 32 -18.35 -16.57 -13.11
CA ILE A 32 -17.90 -15.61 -14.12
C ILE A 32 -16.49 -15.14 -13.75
N ARG A 33 -15.60 -15.02 -14.73
CA ARG A 33 -14.24 -14.52 -14.54
C ARG A 33 -14.15 -13.06 -14.97
N ALA A 34 -13.58 -12.22 -14.11
CA ALA A 34 -13.15 -10.89 -14.52
C ALA A 34 -12.05 -11.02 -15.58
N VAL A 35 -12.07 -10.11 -16.55
CA VAL A 35 -10.91 -9.89 -17.43
C VAL A 35 -9.99 -8.92 -16.70
N PRO A 36 -8.72 -9.29 -16.41
CA PRO A 36 -7.75 -8.40 -15.79
C PRO A 36 -7.64 -7.07 -16.54
N PHE A 37 -7.52 -5.96 -15.82
CA PHE A 37 -7.37 -4.64 -16.45
C PHE A 37 -6.05 -4.53 -17.25
N THR A 38 -5.07 -5.37 -16.94
CA THR A 38 -3.78 -5.52 -17.63
C THR A 38 -3.88 -6.17 -19.01
N ASP A 39 -4.94 -6.94 -19.26
CA ASP A 39 -5.14 -7.69 -20.52
C ASP A 39 -5.64 -6.82 -21.68
N PHE A 40 -6.04 -5.58 -21.40
CA PHE A 40 -6.51 -4.65 -22.42
C PHE A 40 -6.01 -3.23 -22.19
N ARG A 41 -6.19 -2.37 -23.20
CA ARG A 41 -5.89 -0.95 -23.14
C ARG A 41 -7.10 -0.16 -23.63
N VAL A 42 -7.55 0.79 -22.81
CA VAL A 42 -8.65 1.69 -23.16
C VAL A 42 -8.11 2.79 -24.09
N GLN A 43 -8.70 2.91 -25.28
CA GLN A 43 -8.22 3.81 -26.34
C GLN A 43 -9.27 4.83 -26.81
N ASP A 44 -10.41 4.92 -26.13
CA ASP A 44 -11.50 5.81 -26.53
C ASP A 44 -11.21 7.28 -26.21
N THR A 45 -12.13 8.17 -26.56
CA THR A 45 -12.01 9.61 -26.30
C THR A 45 -12.57 10.03 -24.95
N PHE A 46 -13.28 9.14 -24.25
CA PHE A 46 -13.93 9.46 -22.98
C PHE A 46 -13.13 8.98 -21.76
N TRP A 47 -12.71 7.72 -21.73
CA TRP A 47 -12.01 7.11 -20.60
C TRP A 47 -10.50 7.27 -20.64
N LYS A 48 -9.88 7.16 -21.83
CA LYS A 48 -8.42 7.32 -21.95
C LYS A 48 -7.92 8.65 -21.33
N PRO A 49 -8.54 9.82 -21.58
CA PRO A 49 -8.08 11.07 -20.97
C PRO A 49 -8.20 11.09 -19.43
N ARG A 50 -9.16 10.36 -18.85
CA ARG A 50 -9.32 10.26 -17.39
C ARG A 50 -8.23 9.40 -16.77
N LEU A 51 -7.88 8.29 -17.41
CA LEU A 51 -6.78 7.42 -16.98
C LEU A 51 -5.44 8.16 -17.07
N GLU A 52 -5.21 8.91 -18.15
CA GLU A 52 -4.00 9.75 -18.27
C GLU A 52 -3.98 10.88 -17.25
N THR A 53 -5.11 11.55 -16.99
CA THR A 53 -5.20 12.56 -15.92
C THR A 53 -4.89 11.94 -14.56
N ASN A 54 -5.41 10.75 -14.27
CA ASN A 54 -5.14 10.07 -13.01
C ASN A 54 -3.64 9.78 -12.85
N ARG A 55 -3.00 9.24 -13.91
CA ARG A 55 -1.57 8.91 -13.92
C ARG A 55 -0.66 10.14 -13.83
N LEU A 56 -0.94 11.17 -14.62
CA LEU A 56 -0.05 12.32 -14.80
C LEU A 56 -0.29 13.45 -13.81
N VAL A 57 -1.48 13.53 -13.23
CA VAL A 57 -1.89 14.65 -12.37
C VAL A 57 -2.34 14.15 -11.00
N THR A 58 -3.37 13.30 -10.94
CA THR A 58 -4.02 12.95 -9.67
C THR A 58 -3.10 12.18 -8.73
N ILE A 59 -2.40 11.14 -9.21
CA ILE A 59 -1.48 10.35 -8.38
C ILE A 59 -0.31 11.20 -7.86
N PRO A 60 0.44 11.93 -8.70
CA PRO A 60 1.49 12.84 -8.21
C PRO A 60 0.97 13.88 -7.22
N TYR A 61 -0.17 14.50 -7.51
CA TYR A 61 -0.78 15.49 -6.61
C TYR A 61 -1.19 14.87 -5.27
N ALA A 62 -1.77 13.67 -5.26
CA ALA A 62 -2.19 13.00 -4.03
C ALA A 62 -0.98 12.66 -3.13
N PHE A 63 0.12 12.21 -3.72
CA PHE A 63 1.37 12.02 -2.98
C PHE A 63 1.92 13.34 -2.43
N GLU A 64 1.95 14.41 -3.24
CA GLU A 64 2.35 15.75 -2.80
C GLU A 64 1.51 16.24 -1.61
N GLN A 65 0.19 16.02 -1.63
CA GLN A 65 -0.66 16.34 -0.49
C GLN A 65 -0.32 15.49 0.75
N CYS A 66 -0.01 14.20 0.56
CA CYS A 66 0.42 13.33 1.67
C CYS A 66 1.75 13.75 2.28
N GLU A 67 2.67 14.32 1.49
CA GLU A 67 3.90 14.94 2.00
C GLU A 67 3.59 16.22 2.78
N LYS A 68 2.86 17.16 2.17
CA LYS A 68 2.51 18.47 2.76
C LYS A 68 1.73 18.37 4.06
N THR A 69 0.92 17.33 4.20
CA THR A 69 0.04 17.12 5.37
C THR A 69 0.60 16.12 6.37
N GLY A 70 1.85 15.67 6.20
CA GLY A 70 2.57 14.84 7.17
C GLY A 70 2.20 13.36 7.16
N ARG A 71 1.34 12.90 6.24
CA ARG A 71 0.90 11.49 6.17
C ARG A 71 2.08 10.54 5.92
N ILE A 72 2.95 10.87 4.98
CA ILE A 72 4.17 10.07 4.71
C ILE A 72 5.19 10.24 5.85
N ALA A 73 5.29 11.44 6.42
CA ALA A 73 6.20 11.72 7.53
C ALA A 73 5.84 10.92 8.80
N ASN A 74 4.55 10.65 9.05
CA ASN A 74 4.13 9.80 10.17
C ASN A 74 4.79 8.40 10.11
N PHE A 75 4.93 7.79 8.93
CA PHE A 75 5.66 6.52 8.80
C PHE A 75 7.15 6.68 9.08
N ALA A 76 7.77 7.74 8.56
CA ALA A 76 9.19 8.01 8.83
C ALA A 76 9.44 8.18 10.33
N ARG A 77 8.59 8.93 11.02
CA ARG A 77 8.66 9.17 12.47
C ARG A 77 8.43 7.88 13.26
N ALA A 78 7.39 7.12 12.92
CA ALA A 78 7.09 5.85 13.58
C ALA A 78 8.24 4.84 13.43
N GLY A 79 8.94 4.87 12.29
CA GLY A 79 10.13 4.05 12.04
C GLY A 79 11.45 4.63 12.54
N GLY A 80 11.44 5.76 13.25
CA GLY A 80 12.65 6.40 13.77
C GLY A 80 13.60 6.99 12.72
N LEU A 81 13.11 7.22 11.49
CA LEU A 81 13.86 7.85 10.40
C LEU A 81 13.81 9.39 10.44
N GLU A 82 12.82 9.94 11.14
CA GLU A 82 12.61 11.38 11.36
C GLU A 82 12.17 11.58 12.81
N GLU A 83 12.52 12.69 13.44
CA GLU A 83 11.99 13.05 14.75
C GLU A 83 10.60 13.71 14.63
N GLY A 84 9.77 13.56 15.66
CA GLY A 84 8.49 14.27 15.77
C GLY A 84 7.32 13.37 16.16
N GLY A 85 6.18 14.00 16.45
CA GLY A 85 4.94 13.32 16.80
C GLY A 85 4.04 13.03 15.60
N PHE A 86 2.93 12.33 15.89
CA PHE A 86 1.86 12.08 14.94
C PHE A 86 1.19 13.38 14.47
N GLN A 87 0.86 13.46 13.18
CA GLN A 87 0.13 14.57 12.59
C GLN A 87 -1.10 14.11 11.80
N GLY A 88 -2.22 14.81 11.99
CA GLY A 88 -3.46 14.62 11.24
C GLY A 88 -4.46 13.72 11.95
N ILE A 89 -5.25 12.96 11.19
CA ILE A 89 -6.31 12.10 11.72
C ILE A 89 -5.87 10.63 11.72
N TYR A 90 -6.29 9.88 12.73
CA TYR A 90 -5.78 8.55 13.09
C TYR A 90 -5.82 7.50 11.96
N PHE A 91 -6.70 7.62 10.97
CA PHE A 91 -6.76 6.75 9.79
C PHE A 91 -5.98 7.25 8.56
N ASN A 92 -5.17 8.31 8.71
CA ASN A 92 -4.40 8.93 7.61
C ASN A 92 -3.42 7.98 6.90
N ASP A 93 -2.97 6.91 7.58
CA ASP A 93 -2.15 5.86 6.98
C ASP A 93 -2.83 5.29 5.72
N SER A 94 -4.16 5.17 5.73
CA SER A 94 -4.92 4.62 4.61
C SER A 94 -4.85 5.46 3.34
N ASP A 95 -4.67 6.78 3.44
CA ASP A 95 -4.57 7.64 2.26
C ASP A 95 -3.30 7.29 1.47
N VAL A 96 -2.18 7.06 2.18
CA VAL A 96 -0.92 6.64 1.54
C VAL A 96 -1.09 5.27 0.88
N TYR A 97 -1.74 4.32 1.54
CA TYR A 97 -1.97 2.98 0.98
C TYR A 97 -2.81 3.03 -0.30
N LYS A 98 -3.95 3.75 -0.30
CA LYS A 98 -4.82 3.88 -1.48
C LYS A 98 -4.12 4.54 -2.67
N ILE A 99 -3.24 5.51 -2.41
CA ILE A 99 -2.49 6.17 -3.49
C ILE A 99 -1.44 5.20 -4.06
N ILE A 100 -0.78 4.40 -3.21
CA ILE A 100 0.12 3.32 -3.66
C ILE A 100 -0.64 2.30 -4.53
N GLU A 101 -1.85 1.90 -4.12
CA GLU A 101 -2.71 1.02 -4.90
C GLU A 101 -3.01 1.61 -6.29
N GLY A 102 -3.44 2.87 -6.35
CA GLY A 102 -3.68 3.57 -7.61
C GLY A 102 -2.42 3.72 -8.48
N ALA A 103 -1.27 3.96 -7.86
CA ALA A 103 0.02 4.00 -8.54
C ALA A 103 0.42 2.63 -9.10
N ALA A 104 0.18 1.54 -8.37
CA ALA A 104 0.43 0.19 -8.82
C ALA A 104 -0.38 -0.14 -10.07
N TYR A 105 -1.70 0.13 -10.07
CA TYR A 105 -2.54 -0.07 -11.25
C TYR A 105 -2.09 0.78 -12.44
N ALA A 106 -1.67 2.03 -12.21
CA ALA A 106 -1.15 2.88 -13.27
C ALA A 106 0.17 2.32 -13.86
N LEU A 107 1.09 1.83 -13.02
CA LEU A 107 2.37 1.24 -13.43
C LEU A 107 2.18 -0.07 -14.21
N ALA A 108 1.21 -0.90 -13.80
CA ALA A 108 0.88 -2.14 -14.51
C ALA A 108 0.38 -1.88 -15.96
N GLN A 109 -0.31 -0.76 -16.18
CA GLN A 109 -0.74 -0.35 -17.54
C GLN A 109 0.36 0.38 -18.31
N HIS A 110 1.11 1.23 -17.63
CA HIS A 110 2.10 2.12 -18.20
C HIS A 110 3.32 2.26 -17.26
N PRO A 111 4.41 1.51 -17.52
CA PRO A 111 5.62 1.62 -16.71
C PRO A 111 6.16 3.05 -16.64
N ASP A 112 6.57 3.46 -15.44
CA ASP A 112 7.19 4.75 -15.16
C ASP A 112 8.24 4.57 -14.05
N PRO A 113 9.54 4.44 -14.40
CA PRO A 113 10.60 4.18 -13.44
C PRO A 113 10.75 5.27 -12.36
N LYS A 114 10.33 6.51 -12.65
CA LYS A 114 10.41 7.61 -11.68
C LYS A 114 9.33 7.46 -10.61
N LEU A 115 8.09 7.20 -11.03
CA LEU A 115 6.99 6.93 -10.11
C LEU A 115 7.27 5.66 -9.28
N GLU A 116 7.77 4.61 -9.93
CA GLU A 116 8.14 3.36 -9.26
C GLU A 116 9.15 3.59 -8.14
N ALA A 117 10.29 4.25 -8.43
CA ALA A 117 11.31 4.53 -7.42
C ALA A 117 10.79 5.43 -6.29
N TYR A 118 9.91 6.38 -6.60
CA TYR A 118 9.26 7.21 -5.58
C TYR A 118 8.40 6.34 -4.64
N VAL A 119 7.54 5.48 -5.19
CA VAL A 119 6.67 4.59 -4.41
C VAL A 119 7.47 3.60 -3.57
N GLU A 120 8.56 3.02 -4.11
CA GLU A 120 9.49 2.19 -3.32
C GLU A 120 10.05 2.94 -2.11
N GLY A 121 10.40 4.22 -2.29
CA GLY A 121 10.86 5.08 -1.20
C GLY A 121 9.79 5.40 -0.14
N VAL A 122 8.51 5.36 -0.50
CA VAL A 122 7.38 5.47 0.45
C VAL A 122 7.19 4.13 1.17
N ILE A 123 7.18 3.00 0.44
CA ILE A 123 7.07 1.65 1.00
C ILE A 123 8.18 1.37 2.01
N ALA A 124 9.40 1.85 1.76
CA ALA A 124 10.51 1.72 2.70
C ALA A 124 10.23 2.37 4.06
N LYS A 125 9.57 3.54 4.07
CA LYS A 125 9.16 4.23 5.31
C LYS A 125 8.05 3.46 6.02
N ILE A 126 7.06 2.96 5.28
CA ILE A 126 5.99 2.11 5.82
C ILE A 126 6.59 0.85 6.47
N ALA A 127 7.57 0.24 5.82
CA ALA A 127 8.27 -0.94 6.35
C ALA A 127 9.06 -0.65 7.64
N ALA A 128 9.67 0.54 7.74
CA ALA A 128 10.38 0.97 8.94
C ALA A 128 9.43 1.24 10.11
N ALA A 129 8.21 1.73 9.84
CA ALA A 129 7.18 1.99 10.83
C ALA A 129 6.53 0.74 11.42
N GLN A 130 6.69 -0.43 10.77
CA GLN A 130 6.11 -1.68 11.24
C GLN A 130 6.84 -2.16 12.50
N GLU A 131 6.08 -2.39 13.56
CA GLU A 131 6.58 -2.91 14.82
C GLU A 131 7.02 -4.38 14.70
N PRO A 132 7.85 -4.91 15.63
CA PRO A 132 8.44 -6.25 15.50
C PRO A 132 7.43 -7.40 15.38
N ASP A 133 6.24 -7.25 15.94
CA ASP A 133 5.15 -8.24 15.88
C ASP A 133 4.26 -8.09 14.63
N GLY A 134 4.58 -7.13 13.75
CA GLY A 134 3.84 -6.84 12.53
C GLY A 134 2.77 -5.76 12.67
N TYR A 135 2.52 -5.24 13.87
CA TYR A 135 1.59 -4.13 14.06
C TYR A 135 2.07 -2.88 13.31
N LEU A 136 1.18 -2.25 12.55
CA LEU A 136 1.48 -1.08 11.75
C LEU A 136 0.30 -0.13 11.77
N TYR A 137 0.41 0.90 12.60
CA TYR A 137 -0.59 1.95 12.73
C TYR A 137 0.05 3.18 13.41
N THR A 138 0.45 4.16 12.59
CA THR A 138 1.38 5.21 13.02
C THR A 138 0.83 6.07 14.15
N ALA A 139 -0.49 6.29 14.18
CA ALA A 139 -1.15 7.08 15.21
C ALA A 139 -0.93 6.51 16.62
N ARG A 140 -1.07 5.19 16.79
CA ARG A 140 -0.82 4.55 18.09
C ARG A 140 0.67 4.46 18.39
N THR A 141 1.48 4.03 17.42
CA THR A 141 2.93 3.86 17.62
C THR A 141 3.59 5.19 18.04
N LEU A 142 3.17 6.32 17.47
CA LEU A 142 3.73 7.64 17.79
C LEU A 142 3.14 8.31 19.03
N CYS A 143 1.86 8.06 19.36
CA CYS A 143 1.26 8.61 20.58
C CYS A 143 1.56 7.73 21.82
N GLY A 144 1.89 6.46 21.63
CA GLY A 144 2.20 5.52 22.70
C GLY A 144 1.07 5.45 23.75
N PRO A 145 1.38 5.53 25.06
CA PRO A 145 0.38 5.46 26.13
C PRO A 145 -0.60 6.64 26.12
N ASP A 146 -0.26 7.75 25.45
CA ASP A 146 -1.09 8.95 25.35
C ASP A 146 -2.01 8.92 24.12
N TYR A 147 -2.18 7.76 23.45
CA TYR A 147 -3.11 7.60 22.33
C TYR A 147 -4.57 7.82 22.78
N GLN A 148 -5.19 8.89 22.26
CA GLN A 148 -6.59 9.30 22.54
C GLN A 148 -7.54 9.48 21.31
N PRO A 149 -7.43 8.79 20.16
CA PRO A 149 -8.51 8.72 19.14
C PRO A 149 -9.45 7.53 19.37
N PRO A 150 -10.59 7.38 18.64
CA PRO A 150 -11.28 6.11 18.73
C PRO A 150 -10.28 4.99 18.42
N GLY A 151 -10.33 3.92 19.21
CA GLY A 151 -9.29 2.88 19.24
C GLY A 151 -8.93 2.44 20.67
N GLY A 152 -9.18 3.30 21.67
CA GLY A 152 -9.07 2.96 23.08
C GLY A 152 -7.63 2.77 23.61
N PRO A 153 -7.47 2.44 24.90
CA PRO A 153 -6.17 2.46 25.59
C PRO A 153 -5.20 1.39 25.07
N GLU A 154 -5.72 0.29 24.54
CA GLU A 154 -4.93 -0.83 24.03
C GLU A 154 -5.23 -1.07 22.55
N ARG A 155 -4.32 -1.74 21.84
CA ARG A 155 -4.56 -2.20 20.47
C ARG A 155 -5.85 -2.98 20.42
N TRP A 156 -6.67 -2.71 19.40
CA TRP A 156 -7.91 -3.44 19.15
C TRP A 156 -9.00 -3.27 20.22
N SER A 157 -8.80 -2.41 21.23
CA SER A 157 -9.78 -2.23 22.31
C SER A 157 -11.06 -1.50 21.86
N ASN A 158 -10.99 -0.76 20.74
CA ASN A 158 -12.18 -0.25 20.04
C ASN A 158 -12.04 -0.41 18.52
N ILE A 159 -12.19 -1.64 18.03
CA ILE A 159 -12.16 -1.95 16.58
C ILE A 159 -13.26 -1.21 15.80
N LYS A 160 -14.43 -0.99 16.42
CA LYS A 160 -15.60 -0.39 15.76
C LYS A 160 -15.27 0.97 15.15
N ASP A 161 -14.61 1.83 15.92
CA ASP A 161 -14.33 3.20 15.52
C ASP A 161 -12.82 3.45 15.33
N GLY A 162 -11.96 2.50 15.73
CA GLY A 162 -10.52 2.71 15.82
C GLY A 162 -9.75 2.69 14.52
N HIS A 163 -10.36 2.22 13.43
CA HIS A 163 -9.78 2.16 12.09
C HIS A 163 -8.45 1.38 11.98
N GLU A 164 -8.01 0.66 13.01
CA GLU A 164 -6.82 -0.18 12.94
C GLU A 164 -7.00 -1.28 11.86
N LEU A 165 -8.17 -1.94 11.82
CA LEU A 165 -8.49 -2.91 10.76
C LEU A 165 -8.80 -2.25 9.41
N TYR A 166 -9.30 -1.01 9.41
CA TYR A 166 -9.55 -0.25 8.19
C TYR A 166 -8.25 0.09 7.46
N CYS A 167 -7.26 0.61 8.21
CA CYS A 167 -5.92 0.88 7.70
C CYS A 167 -5.23 -0.42 7.26
N ALA A 168 -5.36 -1.51 8.02
CA ALA A 168 -4.82 -2.81 7.61
C ALA A 168 -5.45 -3.34 6.31
N GLY A 169 -6.76 -3.15 6.12
CA GLY A 169 -7.45 -3.52 4.87
C GLY A 169 -6.84 -2.82 3.66
N HIS A 170 -6.72 -1.49 3.71
CA HIS A 170 -6.13 -0.71 2.63
C HIS A 170 -4.63 -1.01 2.41
N LEU A 171 -3.90 -1.36 3.47
CA LEU A 171 -2.53 -1.84 3.33
C LEU A 171 -2.48 -3.13 2.49
N TYR A 172 -3.39 -4.08 2.74
CA TYR A 172 -3.43 -5.32 1.97
C TYR A 172 -3.84 -5.10 0.51
N GLU A 173 -4.85 -4.26 0.25
CA GLU A 173 -5.22 -3.88 -1.12
C GLU A 173 -4.03 -3.30 -1.89
N ALA A 174 -3.33 -2.32 -1.28
CA ALA A 174 -2.14 -1.71 -1.85
C ALA A 174 -0.99 -2.72 -2.05
N ALA A 175 -0.77 -3.62 -1.08
CA ALA A 175 0.31 -4.59 -1.14
C ALA A 175 0.08 -5.64 -2.25
N VAL A 176 -1.16 -6.10 -2.43
CA VAL A 176 -1.52 -7.03 -3.52
C VAL A 176 -1.38 -6.33 -4.86
N ALA A 177 -1.96 -5.14 -5.02
CA ALA A 177 -1.86 -4.37 -6.26
C ALA A 177 -0.39 -4.10 -6.64
N TRP A 178 0.44 -3.72 -5.66
CA TRP A 178 1.87 -3.49 -5.88
C TRP A 178 2.64 -4.76 -6.25
N TYR A 179 2.28 -5.90 -5.65
CA TYR A 179 2.90 -7.19 -5.97
C TYR A 179 2.58 -7.66 -7.40
N GLU A 180 1.37 -7.38 -7.87
CA GLU A 180 0.89 -7.80 -9.20
C GLU A 180 1.34 -6.87 -10.34
N ALA A 181 1.82 -5.66 -10.04
CA ALA A 181 2.23 -4.62 -10.99
C ALA A 181 3.68 -4.77 -11.52
#